data_AF-A0A2X1RSY8-F1
#
_entry.id   AF-A0A2X1RSY8-F1
#
_cell.length_a   1.000
_cell.length_b   1.000
_cell.length_c   1.000
_cell.angle_alpha   90.00
_cell.angle_beta   90.00
_cell.angle_gamma   90.00
#
_symmetry.space_group_name_H-M   'P 1'
#
loop_
_entity.id
_entity.type
_entity.pdbx_description
1 polymer ?
#
loop_
_entity_poly.entity_id
_entity_poly.type
_entity_poly.pdbx_seq_one_letter_code
_entity_poly.pdbx_strand_id
1 'polypeptide(L)' 'MATLFGLFARTNAVCRYGKTTKRKASVFYQDAKQRYEQRKVDPMRPLLSPEKLWLNVDEVNRRLKSYPPYYI' A
#
# COMPACT_ATOMS: atom_id res chain seq x y z
N MET A 1 -3.97 13.71 -3.54
CA MET A 1 -2.93 12.79 -3.05
C MET A 1 -2.39 12.01 -4.24
N ALA A 2 -1.15 12.28 -4.64
CA ALA A 2 -0.50 11.51 -5.69
C ALA A 2 -0.18 10.11 -5.15
N THR A 3 -0.59 9.09 -5.88
CA THR A 3 -0.26 7.70 -5.57
C THR A 3 0.79 7.22 -6.56
N LEU A 4 1.56 6.18 -6.20
CA LEU A 4 2.52 5.58 -7.13
C LEU A 4 1.86 5.22 -8.49
N PHE A 5 0.61 4.74 -8.45
CA PHE A 5 -0.16 4.42 -9.64
C PHE A 5 -0.47 5.62 -10.54
N GLY A 6 -0.46 6.84 -10.01
CA GLY A 6 -0.65 8.06 -10.80
C GLY A 6 0.57 8.43 -11.65
N LEU A 7 1.73 7.84 -11.35
CA LEU A 7 2.95 8.02 -12.13
C LEU A 7 3.05 7.04 -13.31
N PHE A 8 2.21 6.00 -13.34
CA PHE A 8 2.23 5.01 -14.42
C PHE A 8 1.45 5.50 -15.63
N ALA A 9 2.06 5.38 -16.81
CA ALA A 9 1.37 5.54 -18.08
C ALA A 9 0.35 4.41 -18.27
N ARG A 10 -0.71 4.68 -19.04
CA ARG A 10 -1.79 3.69 -19.30
C ARG A 10 -1.31 2.45 -20.05
N THR A 11 -0.14 2.50 -20.69
CA THR A 11 0.49 1.41 -21.44
C THR A 11 1.28 0.43 -20.56
N ASN A 12 1.48 0.75 -19.28
CA ASN A 12 2.31 -0.07 -18.41
C ASN A 12 1.59 -1.37 -18.03
N ALA A 13 2.31 -2.48 -18.08
CA ALA A 13 1.86 -3.77 -17.56
C ALA A 13 2.40 -3.99 -16.14
N VAL A 14 1.59 -4.59 -15.27
CA VAL A 14 1.99 -4.93 -13.89
C VAL A 14 2.17 -6.44 -13.79
N CYS A 15 3.41 -6.86 -13.56
CA CYS A 15 3.72 -8.24 -13.23
C CYS A 15 3.74 -8.44 -11.71
N ARG A 16 3.14 -9.55 -11.24
CA ARG A 16 3.16 -9.95 -9.84
C ARG A 16 3.82 -11.30 -9.67
N TYR A 17 4.72 -11.37 -8.70
CA TYR A 17 5.31 -12.64 -8.28
C TYR A 17 4.35 -13.39 -7.35
N GLY A 18 3.75 -14.45 -7.88
CA GLY A 18 2.76 -15.29 -7.19
C GLY A 18 1.43 -14.61 -6.80
N LYS A 19 0.56 -15.37 -6.13
CA LYS A 19 -0.81 -14.94 -5.73
C LYS A 19 -0.92 -14.36 -4.30
N THR A 20 0.20 -14.06 -3.65
CA THR A 20 0.24 -13.70 -2.21
C THR A 20 0.12 -12.19 -1.93
N THR A 21 -0.12 -11.36 -2.95
CA THR A 21 -0.15 -9.88 -2.83
C THR A 21 -1.09 -9.39 -1.72
N LYS A 22 -2.31 -9.94 -1.62
CA LYS A 22 -3.27 -9.53 -0.58
C LYS A 22 -2.74 -9.78 0.83
N ARG A 23 -2.21 -10.99 1.06
CA ARG A 23 -1.66 -11.38 2.37
C ARG A 23 -0.47 -10.51 2.75
N LYS A 24 0.48 -10.30 1.82
CA LYS A 24 1.65 -9.44 2.06
C LYS A 24 1.27 -7.98 2.32
N ALA A 25 0.29 -7.46 1.58
CA ALA A 25 -0.22 -6.10 1.81
C ALA A 25 -0.88 -5.95 3.19
N SER A 26 -1.67 -6.95 3.63
CA SER A 26 -2.27 -6.94 4.98
C SER A 26 -1.21 -6.97 6.09
N VAL A 27 -0.18 -7.82 5.95
CA VAL A 27 0.92 -7.90 6.93
C VAL A 27 1.65 -6.57 7.01
N PHE A 28 1.96 -5.95 5.86
CA PHE A 28 2.61 -4.65 5.82
C PHE A 28 1.77 -3.56 6.49
N TYR A 29 0.47 -3.52 6.20
CA TYR A 29 -0.43 -2.51 6.77
C TYR A 29 -0.56 -2.67 8.30
N GLN A 30 -0.63 -3.92 8.78
CA GLN A 30 -0.66 -4.21 10.21
C GLN A 30 0.64 -3.78 10.92
N ASP A 31 1.81 -4.06 10.33
CA ASP A 31 3.10 -3.60 10.85
C ASP A 31 3.19 -2.07 10.88
N ALA A 32 2.74 -1.38 9.83
CA ALA A 32 2.68 0.08 9.80
C ALA A 32 1.80 0.65 10.92
N LYS A 33 0.63 0.05 11.17
CA LYS A 33 -0.27 0.45 12.26
C LYS A 33 0.37 0.20 13.62
N GLN A 34 1.00 -0.96 13.83
CA GLN A 34 1.69 -1.27 15.08
C GLN A 34 2.83 -0.27 15.36
N ARG A 35 3.63 0.09 14.36
CA ARG A 35 4.71 1.08 14.52
C ARG A 35 4.19 2.48 14.85
N TYR A 36 3.06 2.86 14.25
CA TYR A 36 2.39 4.11 14.59
C TYR A 36 1.94 4.10 16.05
N GLU A 37 1.27 3.05 16.51
CA GLU A 37 0.81 2.90 17.89
C GLU A 37 1.95 2.92 18.91
N GLN A 38 3.09 2.30 18.59
CA GLN A 38 4.26 2.27 19.47
C GLN A 38 4.97 3.63 19.59
N ARG A 39 4.90 4.47 18.56
CA ARG A 39 5.70 5.70 18.45
C ARG A 39 4.88 6.99 18.58
N LYS A 40 3.54 6.92 18.59
CA LYS A 40 2.66 8.09 18.75
C LYS A 40 2.70 8.72 20.14
N VAL A 41 3.36 8.08 21.10
CA VAL A 41 3.44 8.51 22.50
C VAL A 41 4.43 9.64 22.73
N ASP A 42 5.26 9.97 21.74
CA ASP A 42 6.23 11.07 21.82
C ASP A 42 5.57 12.42 21.44
N PRO A 43 5.36 13.34 22.40
CA PRO A 43 4.74 14.64 22.15
C PRO A 43 5.59 15.56 21.26
N MET A 44 6.90 15.35 21.17
CA MET A 44 7.81 16.16 20.35
C MET A 44 7.84 15.71 18.89
N ARG A 45 7.24 14.55 18.57
CA ARG A 45 7.20 14.01 17.20
C ARG A 45 5.81 13.48 16.85
N PRO A 46 4.82 14.36 16.62
CA PRO A 46 3.49 13.93 16.22
C PRO A 46 3.57 13.16 14.89
N LEU A 47 3.16 11.90 14.92
CA LEU A 47 3.15 11.04 13.74
C LEU A 47 1.86 11.22 12.96
N LEU A 48 1.98 11.13 11.64
CA LEU A 48 0.82 11.06 10.76
C LEU A 48 0.19 9.68 10.83
N SER A 49 -1.15 9.63 10.76
CA SER A 49 -1.87 8.36 10.71
C SER A 49 -1.48 7.56 9.46
N PRO A 50 -1.39 6.22 9.54
CA PRO A 50 -1.05 5.37 8.40
C PRO A 50 -1.95 5.58 7.19
N GLU A 51 -3.23 5.90 7.40
CA GLU A 51 -4.22 6.16 6.33
C GLU A 51 -3.89 7.38 5.45
N LYS A 52 -3.11 8.34 5.96
CA LYS A 52 -2.67 9.50 5.17
C LYS A 52 -1.45 9.20 4.31
N LEU A 53 -0.68 8.17 4.67
CA LEU A 53 0.59 7.82 4.03
C LEU A 53 0.44 6.62 3.09
N TRP A 54 -0.39 5.65 3.46
CA TRP A 54 -0.49 4.37 2.79
C TRP A 54 -1.88 4.13 2.25
N LEU A 55 -1.94 3.45 1.12
CA LEU A 55 -3.18 2.97 0.53
C LEU A 55 -3.72 1.78 1.31
N ASN A 56 -5.04 1.72 1.46
CA ASN A 56 -5.69 0.53 1.99
C ASN A 56 -5.48 -0.66 1.07
N VAL A 57 -5.42 -1.86 1.67
CA VAL A 57 -5.18 -3.11 0.94
C VAL A 57 -6.21 -3.31 -0.18
N ASP A 58 -7.47 -2.98 0.07
CA ASP A 58 -8.53 -3.05 -0.94
C ASP A 58 -8.35 -2.04 -2.06
N GLU A 59 -7.86 -0.85 -1.75
CA GLU A 59 -7.62 0.20 -2.73
C GLU A 59 -6.44 -0.14 -3.65
N VAL A 60 -5.37 -0.72 -3.08
CA VAL A 60 -4.26 -1.27 -3.84
C VAL A 60 -4.76 -2.37 -4.76
N ASN A 61 -5.56 -3.31 -4.26
CA ASN A 61 -6.13 -4.37 -5.10
C ASN A 61 -7.03 -3.82 -6.22
N ARG A 62 -7.87 -2.82 -5.92
CA ARG A 62 -8.72 -2.16 -6.92
C ARG A 62 -7.89 -1.52 -8.03
N ARG A 63 -6.83 -0.79 -7.66
CA ARG A 63 -5.90 -0.19 -8.64
C ARG A 63 -5.11 -1.25 -9.41
N LEU A 64 -4.72 -2.36 -8.78
CA LEU A 64 -4.03 -3.44 -9.49
C LEU A 64 -4.94 -4.16 -10.51
N LYS A 65 -6.25 -4.23 -10.26
CA LYS A 65 -7.23 -4.81 -11.20
C LYS A 65 -7.40 -4.01 -12.49
N SER A 66 -7.02 -2.72 -12.52
CA SER A 66 -7.09 -1.93 -13.74
C SER A 66 -5.96 -2.24 -14.73
N TYR A 67 -4.95 -3.00 -14.29
CA TYR A 67 -3.84 -3.43 -15.15
C TYR A 67 -4.04 -4.88 -15.57
N PRO A 68 -3.59 -5.27 -16.77
CA PRO A 68 -3.59 -6.66 -17.20
C PRO A 68 -2.83 -7.53 -16.19
N PRO A 69 -3.43 -8.62 -15.67
CA PRO A 69 -2.78 -9.45 -14.67
C PRO A 69 -1.74 -10.36 -15.34
N TYR A 70 -0.45 -10.06 -15.13
CA TYR A 70 0.64 -10.97 -15.48
C TYR A 70 1.25 -11.57 -14.21
N TYR A 71 1.49 -12.88 -14.20
CA TYR A 71 2.14 -13.57 -13.09
C TYR A 71 3.40 -14.26 -13.59
N ILE A 72 4.53 -14.01 -12.91
CA ILE A 72 5.79 -14.76 -13.06
C ILE A 72 5.99 -15.60 -11.79
#